data_AF-A0A9Q1GVB4-F1
#
_entry.id   AF-A0A9Q1GVB4-F1
#
_cell.length_a   1.000
_cell.length_b   1.000
_cell.length_c   1.000
_cell.angle_alpha   90.00
_cell.angle_beta   90.00
_cell.angle_gamma   90.00
#
_symmetry.space_group_name_H-M   'P 1'
#
loop_
_entity.id
_entity.type
_entity.pdbx_description
1 polymer ?
#
loop_
_entity_poly.entity_id
_entity_poly.type
_entity_poly.pdbx_seq_one_letter_code
_entity_poly.pdbx_strand_id
1 'polypeptide(L)'
;MITHSSSDAMDNPSAREDRYQWTADHASLVKEAYWEKGRNRLKDMVCKVSKKKLTDVIPWLSPDVHRQLLHHKQTNNGFLRTSRQSRVNKITSPKAGTRHTQGSISAIAIAKKMRKDGEIVTAAKLYSKTHTKPKDKTFTDDRSKATWVCIKPIHLPFFG
;
A
#
# COMPACT_ATOMS: atom_id res chain seq x y z
N MET A 1 24.70 19.99 -8.51
CA MET A 1 26.13 20.29 -8.62
C MET A 1 26.82 19.64 -7.43
N ILE A 2 27.64 18.62 -7.69
CA ILE A 2 28.51 17.99 -6.68
C ILE A 2 29.90 18.54 -6.99
N THR A 3 30.45 19.35 -6.09
CA THR A 3 31.80 19.90 -6.25
C THR A 3 32.81 18.87 -5.77
N HIS A 4 33.61 18.35 -6.71
CA HIS A 4 34.85 17.65 -6.40
C HIS A 4 35.98 18.67 -6.18
N SER A 5 36.62 18.63 -5.02
CA SER A 5 37.99 19.14 -4.85
C SER A 5 38.84 17.99 -4.33
N SER A 6 39.82 17.61 -5.15
CA SER A 6 40.82 16.61 -4.89
C SER A 6 41.94 17.22 -4.05
N SER A 7 42.34 16.56 -2.97
CA SER A 7 43.68 16.70 -2.39
C SER A 7 43.88 15.59 -1.37
N ASP A 8 44.89 14.77 -1.61
CA ASP A 8 45.40 13.73 -0.73
C ASP A 8 45.71 14.28 0.68
N ALA A 9 45.02 13.74 1.68
CA ALA A 9 45.40 13.89 3.08
C ALA A 9 45.00 12.60 3.82
N MET A 10 46.03 11.83 4.15
CA MET A 10 46.22 10.93 5.27
C MET A 10 44.97 10.26 5.89
N ASP A 11 45.04 8.94 5.91
CA ASP A 11 44.04 7.99 6.35
C ASP A 11 43.74 8.09 7.86
N ASN A 12 43.01 9.13 8.27
CA ASN A 12 42.42 9.22 9.59
C ASN A 12 41.02 8.57 9.56
N PRO A 13 40.79 7.44 10.24
CA PRO A 13 39.48 6.78 10.26
C PRO A 13 38.39 7.65 10.88
N SER A 14 38.72 8.61 11.75
CA SER A 14 37.72 9.55 12.29
C SER A 14 37.26 10.60 11.26
N ALA A 15 38.08 10.90 10.25
CA ALA A 15 37.72 11.84 9.17
C ALA A 15 36.88 11.17 8.06
N ARG A 16 36.79 9.83 8.05
CA ARG A 16 35.95 9.08 7.10
C ARG A 16 34.47 9.10 7.49
N GLU A 17 34.16 9.17 8.78
CA GLU A 17 32.78 9.13 9.29
C GLU A 17 31.98 10.39 8.96
N ASP A 18 32.63 11.55 8.85
CA ASP A 18 31.96 12.82 8.52
C ASP A 18 31.62 12.97 7.03
N ARG A 19 32.21 12.16 6.15
CA ARG A 19 31.98 12.23 4.70
C ARG A 19 30.65 11.63 4.25
N TYR A 20 30.02 10.81 5.08
CA TYR A 20 28.80 10.08 4.74
C TYR A 20 27.68 10.27 5.78
N GLN A 21 27.66 11.41 6.46
CA GLN A 21 26.55 11.77 7.34
C GLN A 21 25.48 12.52 6.56
N TRP A 22 24.23 12.21 6.86
CA TRP A 22 23.13 13.05 6.40
C TRP A 22 23.26 14.42 7.06
N THR A 23 23.04 15.49 6.28
CA THR A 23 22.83 16.82 6.86
C THR A 23 21.72 16.74 7.91
N ALA A 24 21.77 17.57 8.95
CA ALA A 24 20.80 17.54 10.06
C ALA A 24 19.32 17.51 9.61
N ASP A 25 18.98 18.25 8.54
CA ASP A 25 17.63 18.27 7.96
C ASP A 25 17.23 16.91 7.39
N HIS A 26 18.08 16.32 6.54
CA HIS A 26 17.86 14.98 5.98
C HIS A 26 17.84 13.90 7.07
N ALA A 27 18.68 14.00 8.10
CA ALA A 27 18.68 13.06 9.22
C ALA A 27 17.35 13.08 9.98
N SER A 28 16.81 14.28 10.20
CA SER A 28 15.51 14.47 10.85
C SER A 28 14.38 13.89 10.01
N LEU A 29 14.37 14.17 8.70
CA LEU A 29 13.36 13.65 7.77
C LEU A 29 13.38 12.12 7.69
N VAL A 30 14.57 11.51 7.60
CA VAL A 30 14.66 10.05 7.53
C VAL A 30 14.26 9.41 8.86
N LYS A 31 14.65 10.01 9.99
CA LYS A 31 14.21 9.56 11.31
C LYS A 31 12.70 9.62 11.46
N GLU A 32 12.07 10.72 11.03
CA GLU A 32 10.62 10.87 11.04
C GLU A 32 9.94 9.79 10.18
N ALA A 33 10.40 9.62 8.93
CA ALA A 33 9.88 8.60 8.02
C ALA A 33 10.05 7.17 8.56
N TYR A 34 11.18 6.89 9.23
CA TYR A 34 11.44 5.62 9.87
C TYR A 34 10.43 5.34 10.98
N TRP A 35 10.25 6.30 11.89
CA TRP A 35 9.28 6.17 12.98
C TRP A 35 7.84 6.07 12.46
N GLU A 36 7.48 6.83 11.43
CA GLU A 36 6.16 6.75 10.82
C GLU A 36 5.89 5.36 10.23
N LYS A 37 6.84 4.84 9.44
CA LYS A 37 6.75 3.49 8.86
C LYS A 37 6.67 2.42 9.95
N GLY A 38 7.50 2.53 10.98
CA GLY A 38 7.50 1.63 12.13
C GLY A 38 6.15 1.61 12.86
N ARG A 39 5.62 2.80 13.21
CA ARG A 39 4.30 2.94 13.85
C ARG A 39 3.19 2.34 12.99
N ASN A 40 3.19 2.63 11.69
CA ASN A 40 2.18 2.10 10.77
C ASN A 40 2.27 0.58 10.65
N ARG A 41 3.48 0.01 10.58
CA ARG A 41 3.67 -1.45 10.51
C ARG A 41 3.19 -2.15 11.77
N LEU A 42 3.52 -1.62 12.94
CA LEU A 42 3.05 -2.16 14.23
C LEU A 42 1.53 -2.13 14.33
N LYS A 43 0.91 -0.99 13.98
CA LYS A 43 -0.55 -0.82 13.93
C LYS A 43 -1.21 -1.87 13.02
N ASP A 44 -0.64 -2.11 11.84
CA ASP A 44 -1.14 -3.10 10.88
C ASP A 44 -1.01 -4.53 11.41
N MET A 45 0.11 -4.86 12.06
CA MET A 45 0.31 -6.16 12.69
C MET A 45 -0.71 -6.42 13.79
N VAL A 46 -0.92 -5.45 14.69
CA VAL A 46 -1.98 -5.53 15.72
C VAL A 46 -3.33 -5.79 15.05
N CYS A 47 -3.73 -4.98 14.07
CA CYS A 47 -5.02 -5.14 13.41
C CYS A 47 -5.19 -6.49 12.70
N LYS A 48 -4.12 -7.05 12.12
CA LYS A 48 -4.15 -8.36 11.46
C LYS A 48 -4.28 -9.50 12.47
N VAL A 49 -3.54 -9.44 13.57
CA VAL A 49 -3.58 -10.46 14.63
C VAL A 49 -4.94 -10.46 15.32
N SER A 50 -5.45 -9.28 15.72
CA SER A 50 -6.76 -9.17 16.36
C SER A 50 -7.91 -9.71 15.49
N LYS A 51 -7.84 -9.55 14.17
CA LYS A 51 -8.87 -10.06 13.24
C LYS A 51 -8.92 -11.58 13.15
N LYS A 52 -7.82 -12.28 13.45
CA LYS A 52 -7.73 -13.74 13.34
C LYS A 52 -8.32 -14.47 14.55
N LYS A 53 -8.99 -13.76 15.47
CA LYS A 53 -9.66 -14.31 16.67
C LYS A 53 -8.75 -15.19 17.56
N LEU A 54 -7.42 -15.02 17.50
CA LEU A 54 -6.53 -15.94 18.20
C LEU A 54 -6.54 -15.75 19.72
N THR A 55 -6.83 -14.54 20.22
CA THR A 55 -7.10 -14.21 21.64
C THR A 55 -7.16 -12.69 21.75
N ASP A 56 -7.83 -12.16 22.78
CA ASP A 56 -7.74 -10.73 23.17
C ASP A 56 -6.36 -10.34 23.71
N VAL A 57 -5.42 -11.28 23.73
CA VAL A 57 -4.04 -11.09 24.17
C VAL A 57 -3.13 -11.26 22.96
N ILE A 58 -2.35 -10.23 22.66
CA ILE A 58 -1.37 -10.26 21.57
C ILE A 58 -0.02 -10.65 22.20
N PRO A 59 0.54 -11.84 21.94
CA PRO A 59 1.67 -12.37 22.72
C PRO A 59 2.94 -11.52 22.71
N TRP A 60 3.16 -10.74 21.63
CA TRP A 60 4.34 -9.89 21.46
C TRP A 60 4.11 -8.45 21.93
N LEU A 61 2.90 -8.09 22.37
CA LEU A 61 2.56 -6.75 22.84
C LEU A 61 2.34 -6.81 24.35
N SER A 62 3.01 -5.93 25.08
CA SER A 62 2.79 -5.81 26.53
C SER A 62 1.30 -5.59 26.84
N PRO A 63 0.73 -6.28 27.84
CA PRO A 63 -0.67 -6.11 28.24
C PRO A 63 -1.04 -4.66 28.54
N ASP A 64 -0.12 -3.89 29.11
CA ASP A 64 -0.33 -2.48 29.45
C ASP A 64 -0.49 -1.62 28.20
N VAL A 65 0.39 -1.82 27.22
CA VAL A 65 0.33 -1.13 25.94
C VAL A 65 -0.93 -1.54 25.18
N HIS A 66 -1.31 -2.82 25.24
CA HIS A 66 -2.53 -3.30 24.60
C HIS A 66 -3.78 -2.65 25.21
N ARG A 67 -3.84 -2.57 26.55
CA ARG A 67 -4.93 -1.91 27.29
C ARG A 67 -5.02 -0.42 26.96
N GLN A 68 -3.89 0.29 26.95
CA GLN A 68 -3.85 1.70 26.55
C GLN A 68 -4.32 1.90 25.10
N LEU A 69 -3.93 1.00 24.19
CA LEU A 69 -4.37 1.04 22.79
C LEU A 69 -5.88 0.82 22.66
N LEU A 70 -6.45 -0.12 23.41
CA LEU A 70 -7.90 -0.34 23.44
C LEU A 70 -8.64 0.87 24.01
N HIS A 71 -8.16 1.41 25.12
CA HIS A 71 -8.71 2.62 25.71
C HIS A 71 -8.69 3.79 24.72
N HIS A 72 -7.55 4.03 24.04
CA HIS A 72 -7.43 5.06 23.02
C HIS A 72 -8.43 4.86 21.86
N LYS A 73 -8.61 3.62 21.38
CA LYS A 73 -9.58 3.31 20.32
C LYS A 73 -11.02 3.62 20.73
N GLN A 74 -11.35 3.51 22.01
CA GLN A 74 -12.70 3.72 22.55
C GLN A 74 -12.96 5.18 22.96
N THR A 75 -11.95 5.92 23.39
CA THR A 75 -12.11 7.25 24.01
C THR A 75 -11.61 8.40 23.16
N ASN A 76 -10.71 8.16 22.20
CA ASN A 76 -10.16 9.25 21.39
C ASN A 76 -11.13 9.66 20.27
N ASN A 77 -11.78 10.82 20.45
CA ASN A 77 -12.74 11.38 19.50
C ASN A 77 -12.15 11.61 18.10
N GLY A 78 -10.87 12.01 18.00
CA GLY A 78 -10.19 12.20 16.71
C GLY A 78 -10.02 10.89 15.94
N PHE A 79 -9.63 9.83 16.65
CA PHE A 79 -9.53 8.48 16.10
C PHE A 79 -10.91 7.96 15.67
N LEU A 80 -11.93 8.06 16.52
CA LEU A 80 -13.28 7.61 16.22
C LEU A 80 -13.88 8.32 15.00
N ARG A 81 -13.71 9.64 14.91
CA ARG A 81 -14.14 10.44 13.75
C ARG A 81 -13.46 9.97 12.47
N THR A 82 -12.14 9.82 12.49
CA THR A 82 -11.36 9.37 11.32
C THR A 82 -11.72 7.95 10.92
N SER A 83 -11.93 7.06 11.88
CA SER A 83 -12.35 5.68 11.66
C SER A 83 -13.74 5.62 11.04
N ARG A 84 -14.71 6.38 11.57
CA ARG A 84 -16.06 6.49 11.02
C ARG A 84 -16.03 7.06 9.60
N GLN A 85 -15.28 8.13 9.36
CA GLN A 85 -15.13 8.71 8.02
C GLN A 85 -14.49 7.71 7.06
N SER A 86 -13.46 6.98 7.48
CA SER A 86 -12.82 5.94 6.67
C SER A 86 -13.79 4.81 6.32
N ARG A 87 -14.68 4.43 7.26
CA ARG A 87 -15.75 3.46 7.00
C ARG A 87 -16.76 3.99 5.99
N VAL A 88 -17.19 5.24 6.15
CA VAL A 88 -18.10 5.92 5.21
C VAL A 88 -17.45 5.97 3.82
N ASN A 89 -16.21 6.45 3.70
CA ASN A 89 -15.47 6.53 2.45
C ASN A 89 -15.38 5.17 1.73
N LYS A 90 -15.22 4.06 2.47
CA LYS A 90 -15.21 2.71 1.89
C LYS A 90 -16.55 2.28 1.28
N ILE A 91 -17.66 2.86 1.73
CA ILE A 91 -19.03 2.51 1.33
C ILE A 91 -19.56 3.50 0.30
N THR A 92 -19.36 4.79 0.53
CA THR A 92 -20.00 5.89 -0.22
C THR A 92 -19.12 6.49 -1.30
N SER A 93 -17.81 6.18 -1.33
CA SER A 93 -16.96 6.67 -2.42
C SER A 93 -17.48 6.13 -3.76
N PRO A 94 -17.42 6.92 -4.85
CA PRO A 94 -17.66 6.42 -6.21
C PRO A 94 -16.75 5.22 -6.57
N LYS A 95 -15.62 5.10 -5.87
CA LYS A 95 -14.63 4.02 -5.94
C LYS A 95 -14.86 2.92 -4.89
N ALA A 96 -15.95 2.94 -4.13
CA ALA A 96 -16.33 1.86 -3.24
C ALA A 96 -16.63 0.59 -4.06
N GLY A 97 -16.10 -0.57 -3.64
CA GLY A 97 -16.25 -1.84 -4.37
C GLY A 97 -15.47 -1.94 -5.69
N THR A 98 -14.74 -0.89 -6.08
CA THR A 98 -13.86 -0.86 -7.24
C THR A 98 -12.62 -1.72 -6.98
N ARG A 99 -12.41 -2.75 -7.78
CA ARG A 99 -11.22 -3.61 -7.68
C ARG A 99 -10.12 -3.09 -8.60
N HIS A 100 -9.41 -2.02 -8.26
CA HIS A 100 -8.13 -1.74 -8.94
C HIS A 100 -7.10 -2.81 -8.57
N THR A 101 -7.13 -3.94 -9.26
CA THR A 101 -6.21 -5.06 -9.06
C THR A 101 -5.33 -5.22 -10.27
N GLN A 102 -4.47 -4.24 -10.54
CA GLN A 102 -3.47 -4.32 -11.61
C GLN A 102 -2.04 -4.03 -11.10
N GLY A 103 -1.67 -4.64 -9.98
CA GLY A 103 -0.27 -5.00 -9.78
C GLY A 103 0.07 -6.20 -10.68
N SER A 104 1.33 -6.33 -11.09
CA SER A 104 1.80 -7.47 -11.90
C SER A 104 1.37 -8.82 -11.32
N ILE A 105 1.50 -8.97 -10.01
CA ILE A 105 1.11 -10.18 -9.26
C ILE A 105 -0.41 -10.42 -9.30
N SER A 106 -1.23 -9.37 -9.16
CA SER A 106 -2.69 -9.52 -9.15
C SER A 106 -3.27 -9.79 -10.53
N ALA A 107 -2.67 -9.21 -11.59
CA ALA A 107 -3.06 -9.45 -12.97
C ALA A 107 -2.82 -10.93 -13.37
N ILE A 108 -1.66 -11.49 -13.03
CA ILE A 108 -1.33 -12.91 -13.27
C ILE A 108 -2.29 -13.83 -12.51
N ALA A 109 -2.61 -13.53 -11.25
CA ALA A 109 -3.55 -14.34 -10.48
C ALA A 109 -4.96 -14.37 -11.10
N ILE A 110 -5.43 -13.23 -11.62
CA ILE A 110 -6.73 -13.13 -12.29
C ILE A 110 -6.69 -13.84 -13.64
N ALA A 111 -5.62 -13.68 -14.43
CA ALA A 111 -5.43 -14.41 -15.67
C ALA A 111 -5.44 -15.94 -15.45
N LYS A 112 -4.74 -16.42 -14.42
CA LYS A 112 -4.75 -17.85 -14.04
C LYS A 112 -6.15 -18.32 -13.68
N LYS A 113 -6.94 -17.52 -12.95
CA LYS A 113 -8.33 -17.86 -12.64
C LYS A 113 -9.19 -17.93 -13.91
N MET A 114 -9.09 -16.93 -14.78
CA MET A 114 -9.81 -16.91 -16.06
C MET A 114 -9.50 -18.14 -16.92
N ARG A 115 -8.22 -18.54 -17.01
CA ARG A 115 -7.82 -19.77 -17.73
C ARG A 115 -8.45 -21.03 -17.10
N LYS A 116 -8.49 -21.12 -15.76
CA LYS A 116 -9.17 -22.22 -15.05
C LYS A 116 -10.67 -22.26 -15.33
N ASP A 117 -11.28 -21.09 -15.47
CA ASP A 117 -12.70 -20.92 -15.80
C ASP A 117 -12.97 -21.14 -17.32
N GLY A 118 -11.96 -21.54 -18.12
CA GLY A 118 -12.07 -21.80 -19.55
C GLY A 118 -12.07 -20.56 -20.45
N GLU A 119 -11.78 -19.38 -19.90
CA GLU A 119 -11.77 -18.13 -20.65
C GLU A 119 -10.42 -17.91 -21.38
N ILE A 120 -10.47 -17.57 -22.67
CA ILE A 120 -9.32 -17.02 -23.39
C ILE A 120 -8.97 -15.65 -22.80
N VAL A 121 -7.78 -15.54 -22.22
CA VAL A 121 -7.31 -14.30 -21.57
C VAL A 121 -6.62 -13.41 -22.60
N THR A 122 -7.33 -12.36 -23.02
CA THR A 122 -6.74 -11.25 -23.78
C THR A 122 -6.45 -10.08 -22.85
N ALA A 123 -5.55 -9.18 -23.27
CA ALA A 123 -5.29 -7.94 -22.54
C ALA A 123 -6.58 -7.15 -22.29
N ALA A 124 -7.46 -7.05 -23.29
CA ALA A 124 -8.75 -6.41 -23.18
C ALA A 124 -9.69 -7.09 -22.15
N LYS A 125 -9.83 -8.41 -22.19
CA LYS A 125 -10.69 -9.12 -21.22
C LYS A 125 -10.17 -8.99 -19.79
N LEU A 126 -8.87 -9.13 -19.60
CA LEU A 126 -8.23 -8.97 -18.29
C LEU A 126 -8.40 -7.55 -17.76
N TYR A 127 -8.21 -6.54 -18.63
CA TYR A 127 -8.38 -5.14 -18.30
C TYR A 127 -9.82 -4.82 -17.90
N SER A 128 -10.82 -5.25 -18.69
CA SER A 128 -12.24 -5.08 -18.37
C SER A 128 -12.60 -5.74 -17.04
N LYS A 129 -12.15 -6.99 -16.79
CA LYS A 129 -12.43 -7.73 -15.54
C LYS A 129 -11.78 -7.11 -14.30
N THR A 130 -10.74 -6.29 -14.48
CA THR A 130 -10.01 -5.59 -13.40
C THR A 130 -10.36 -4.11 -13.25
N HIS A 131 -11.04 -3.50 -14.22
CA HIS A 131 -11.36 -2.06 -14.21
C HIS A 131 -12.85 -1.77 -14.37
N THR A 132 -13.68 -2.80 -14.23
CA THR A 132 -15.14 -2.66 -14.16
C THR A 132 -15.69 -3.15 -12.84
N LYS A 133 -16.80 -2.54 -12.42
CA LYS A 133 -17.55 -2.94 -11.25
C LYS A 133 -18.34 -4.24 -11.57
N PRO A 134 -18.31 -5.26 -10.69
CA PRO A 134 -18.97 -6.54 -10.98
C PRO A 134 -20.50 -6.47 -11.15
N LYS A 135 -21.15 -5.47 -10.53
CA LYS A 135 -22.61 -5.36 -10.49
C LYS A 135 -23.22 -4.84 -11.79
N ASP A 136 -22.58 -3.83 -12.38
CA ASP A 136 -23.12 -3.03 -13.50
C ASP A 136 -22.15 -2.95 -14.69
N LYS A 137 -20.97 -3.58 -14.61
CA LYS A 137 -19.91 -3.57 -15.63
C LYS A 137 -19.45 -2.17 -16.05
N THR A 138 -19.73 -1.15 -15.24
CA THR A 138 -19.26 0.22 -15.50
C THR A 138 -17.80 0.36 -15.12
N PHE A 139 -17.08 1.25 -15.81
CA PHE A 139 -15.68 1.53 -15.47
C PHE A 139 -15.57 2.19 -14.10
N THR A 140 -14.48 1.87 -13.42
CA THR A 140 -14.22 2.30 -12.05
C THR A 140 -13.90 3.79 -11.93
N ASP A 141 -13.41 4.39 -13.02
CA ASP A 141 -13.01 5.78 -13.15
C ASP A 141 -12.81 6.15 -14.63
N ASP A 142 -12.77 7.46 -14.92
CA ASP A 142 -12.65 7.98 -16.29
C ASP A 142 -11.32 7.66 -16.95
N ARG A 143 -10.23 7.57 -16.17
CA ARG A 143 -8.92 7.18 -16.71
C ARG A 143 -8.95 5.72 -17.18
N SER A 144 -9.63 4.85 -16.44
CA SER A 144 -9.82 3.46 -16.83
C SER A 144 -10.63 3.35 -18.13
N LYS A 145 -11.67 4.18 -18.28
CA LYS A 145 -12.49 4.28 -19.49
C LYS A 145 -11.70 4.82 -20.68
N ALA A 146 -10.87 5.84 -20.48
CA ALA A 146 -10.02 6.40 -21.53
C ALA A 146 -8.99 5.37 -22.03
N THR A 147 -8.34 4.67 -21.09
CA THR A 147 -7.33 3.63 -21.40
C THR A 147 -7.98 2.43 -22.10
N TRP A 148 -9.24 2.11 -21.80
CA TRP A 148 -10.00 1.08 -22.53
C TRP A 148 -10.09 1.36 -24.03
N VAL A 149 -10.17 2.62 -24.45
CA VAL A 149 -10.22 2.99 -25.88
C VAL A 149 -8.96 2.52 -26.62
N CYS A 150 -7.81 2.53 -25.94
CA CYS A 150 -6.52 2.07 -26.48
C CYS A 150 -6.33 0.55 -26.38
N ILE A 151 -6.91 -0.10 -25.36
CA ILE A 151 -6.72 -1.53 -25.09
C ILE A 151 -7.77 -2.40 -25.80
N LYS A 152 -8.99 -1.90 -26.02
CA LYS A 152 -10.09 -2.64 -26.68
C LYS A 152 -9.72 -3.26 -28.04
N PRO A 153 -8.89 -2.66 -28.92
CA PRO A 153 -8.55 -3.26 -30.20
C PRO A 153 -7.42 -4.30 -30.09
N ILE A 154 -6.79 -4.44 -28.93
CA ILE A 154 -5.67 -5.37 -28.71
C ILE A 154 -6.24 -6.74 -28.36
N HIS A 155 -6.35 -7.59 -29.38
CA HIS A 155 -6.80 -8.98 -29.24
C HIS A 155 -5.67 -9.97 -28.92
N LEU A 156 -4.47 -9.46 -28.65
CA LEU A 156 -3.33 -10.30 -28.31
C LEU A 156 -3.59 -11.10 -27.03
N PRO A 157 -3.21 -12.40 -27.02
CA PRO A 157 -3.28 -13.22 -25.82
C PRO A 157 -2.36 -12.62 -24.74
N PHE A 158 -2.84 -12.63 -23.50
CA PHE A 158 -2.07 -12.18 -22.36
C PHE A 158 -1.05 -13.27 -21.98
N PHE A 159 0.23 -13.01 -22.27
CA PHE A 159 1.36 -13.85 -21.87
C PHE A 159 1.86 -13.44 -20.49
N GLY A 160 1.20 -13.96 -19.47
CA GLY A 160 1.62 -13.89 -18.06
C GLY A 160 1.33 -15.19 -17.33
#